data_AF-A0A0B2V5D3-F1
#
_entry.id   AF-A0A0B2V5D3-F1
#
_cell.length_a   1.000
_cell.length_b   1.000
_cell.length_c   1.000
_cell.angle_alpha   90.00
_cell.angle_beta   90.00
_cell.angle_gamma   90.00
#
_symmetry.space_group_name_H-M   'P 1'
#
loop_
_entity.id
_entity.type
_entity.pdbx_description
1 polymer ?
#
loop_
_entity_poly.entity_id
_entity_poly.type
_entity_poly.pdbx_seq_one_letter_code
_entity_poly.pdbx_strand_id
1 'polypeptide(L)'
;MRWCSLRNLFILLLRQISVKSPTAATRILLGRSDIAARCVDDSLLVTRCYLIKPKTIQGNRRLGDKCYELLPIEVNNQLMFMTPLDHDLVAQSLEGRCPGRRPKHYQKTKPWIFLATTTKQWWFSQPRKIHDIALLFQHSYSHIQ
;
A
#
# COMPACT_ATOMS: atom_id res chain seq x y z
N MET A 1 0.86 -31.52 17.75
CA MET A 1 0.86 -30.18 18.38
C MET A 1 1.79 -29.13 17.74
N ARG A 2 2.88 -29.49 17.04
CA ARG A 2 3.84 -28.51 16.45
C ARG A 2 3.21 -27.51 15.46
N TRP A 3 2.16 -27.91 14.74
CA TRP A 3 1.45 -27.09 13.76
C TRP A 3 0.74 -25.87 14.36
N CYS A 4 0.11 -26.02 15.54
CA CYS A 4 -0.53 -24.88 16.23
C CYS A 4 0.52 -23.88 16.71
N SER A 5 1.64 -24.36 17.25
CA SER A 5 2.74 -23.49 17.67
C SER A 5 3.32 -22.68 16.51
N LEU A 6 3.49 -23.29 15.34
CA LEU A 6 3.98 -22.59 14.15
C LEU A 6 2.97 -21.55 13.65
N ARG A 7 1.68 -21.91 13.63
CA ARG A 7 0.60 -20.97 13.25
C ARG A 7 0.52 -19.78 14.21
N ASN A 8 0.67 -20.01 15.50
CA ASN A 8 0.68 -18.95 16.50
C ASN A 8 1.87 -18.01 16.31
N LEU A 9 3.06 -18.55 16.04
CA LEU A 9 4.24 -17.72 15.71
C LEU A 9 4.00 -16.87 14.46
N PHE A 10 3.45 -17.47 13.39
CA PHE A 10 3.13 -16.76 12.17
C PHE A 10 2.13 -15.60 12.41
N ILE A 11 1.10 -15.84 13.23
CA ILE A 11 0.13 -14.83 13.62
C ILE A 11 0.79 -13.67 14.39
N LEU A 12 1.69 -13.97 15.32
CA LEU A 12 2.41 -12.94 16.08
C LEU A 12 3.28 -12.06 15.16
N LEU A 13 3.96 -12.67 14.19
CA LEU A 13 4.75 -11.94 13.20
C LEU A 13 3.86 -11.05 12.32
N LEU A 14 2.74 -11.57 11.83
CA LEU A 14 1.79 -10.77 11.06
C LEU A 14 1.25 -9.57 11.83
N ARG A 15 1.02 -9.72 13.15
CA ARG A 15 0.61 -8.61 14.01
C ARG A 15 1.69 -7.54 14.12
N GLN A 16 2.96 -7.92 14.20
CA GLN A 16 4.06 -6.94 14.21
C GLN A 16 4.17 -6.22 12.85
N ILE A 17 4.00 -6.95 11.75
CA ILE A 17 3.99 -6.37 10.40
C ILE A 17 2.81 -5.41 10.25
N SER A 18 1.62 -5.74 10.76
CA SER A 18 0.42 -4.91 10.59
C SER A 18 0.53 -3.54 11.27
N VAL A 19 1.31 -3.43 12.35
CA VAL A 19 1.61 -2.14 13.00
C VAL A 19 2.41 -1.23 12.07
N LYS A 20 3.38 -1.79 11.32
CA LYS A 20 4.25 -1.01 10.43
C LYS A 20 3.64 -0.81 9.03
N SER A 21 3.01 -1.84 8.50
CA SER A 21 2.38 -1.86 7.19
C SER A 21 1.13 -2.74 7.22
N PRO A 22 -0.04 -2.17 7.55
CA PRO A 22 -1.31 -2.90 7.55
C PRO A 22 -1.63 -3.49 6.16
N THR A 23 -1.33 -2.75 5.09
CA THR A 23 -1.46 -3.25 3.72
C THR A 23 -0.62 -4.50 3.48
N ALA A 24 0.69 -4.48 3.81
CA ALA A 24 1.54 -5.65 3.57
C ALA A 24 1.09 -6.86 4.39
N ALA A 25 0.74 -6.68 5.67
CA ALA A 25 0.24 -7.76 6.51
C ALA A 25 -1.05 -8.38 5.93
N THR A 26 -1.97 -7.54 5.47
CA THR A 26 -3.25 -8.01 4.89
C THR A 26 -3.03 -8.73 3.57
N ARG A 27 -2.11 -8.24 2.72
CA ARG A 27 -1.74 -8.90 1.45
C ARG A 27 -1.15 -10.28 1.69
N ILE A 28 -0.29 -10.43 2.70
CA ILE A 28 0.27 -11.73 3.10
C ILE A 28 -0.84 -12.64 3.65
N LEU A 29 -1.67 -12.13 4.55
CA LEU A 29 -2.75 -12.89 5.19
C LEU A 29 -3.78 -13.41 4.18
N LEU A 30 -4.17 -12.59 3.21
CA LEU A 30 -5.22 -12.91 2.23
C LEU A 30 -4.67 -13.48 0.91
N GLY A 31 -3.36 -13.49 0.71
CA GLY A 31 -2.73 -13.95 -0.54
C GLY A 31 -3.13 -13.11 -1.77
N ARG A 32 -3.41 -11.82 -1.59
CA ARG A 32 -3.83 -10.90 -2.66
C ARG A 32 -2.96 -9.66 -2.69
N SER A 33 -2.70 -9.12 -3.88
CA SER A 33 -1.97 -7.86 -4.06
C SER A 33 -2.90 -6.66 -4.31
N ASP A 34 -4.12 -6.87 -4.80
CA ASP A 34 -5.07 -5.82 -5.20
C ASP A 34 -5.89 -5.23 -4.03
N ILE A 35 -5.27 -5.12 -2.86
CA ILE A 35 -5.89 -4.59 -1.65
C ILE A 35 -4.95 -3.62 -0.93
N ALA A 36 -5.54 -2.66 -0.24
CA ALA A 36 -4.88 -1.82 0.75
C ALA A 36 -5.62 -1.93 2.08
N ALA A 37 -4.89 -1.71 3.17
CA ALA A 37 -5.48 -1.74 4.49
C ALA A 37 -4.91 -0.65 5.38
N ARG A 38 -5.69 -0.28 6.40
CA ARG A 38 -5.24 0.60 7.50
C ARG A 38 -5.74 0.06 8.83
N CYS A 39 -5.00 0.34 9.88
CA CYS A 39 -5.48 0.08 11.24
C CYS A 39 -6.55 1.11 11.61
N VAL A 40 -7.63 0.64 12.21
CA VAL A 40 -8.68 1.43 12.85
C VAL A 40 -8.93 0.76 14.19
N ASP A 41 -8.48 1.42 15.26
CA ASP A 41 -8.43 0.82 16.61
C ASP A 41 -7.69 -0.53 16.56
N ASP A 42 -8.36 -1.61 16.97
CA ASP A 42 -7.84 -2.98 16.94
C ASP A 42 -8.19 -3.77 15.68
N SER A 43 -8.77 -3.12 14.67
CA SER A 43 -9.25 -3.75 13.43
C SER A 43 -8.50 -3.28 12.18
N LEU A 44 -8.52 -4.09 11.13
CA LEU A 44 -7.99 -3.73 9.81
C LEU A 44 -9.15 -3.38 8.89
N LEU A 45 -9.20 -2.12 8.46
CA LEU A 45 -10.09 -1.71 7.39
C LEU A 45 -9.42 -2.02 6.05
N VAL A 46 -10.02 -2.91 5.26
CA VAL A 46 -9.48 -3.38 3.98
C VAL A 46 -10.32 -2.84 2.82
N THR A 47 -9.64 -2.29 1.82
CA THR A 47 -10.26 -1.75 0.60
C THR A 47 -9.59 -2.33 -0.63
N ARG A 48 -10.37 -2.62 -1.67
CA ARG A 48 -9.83 -3.08 -2.95
C ARG A 48 -9.14 -1.93 -3.70
N CYS A 49 -7.97 -2.22 -4.25
CA CYS A 49 -7.28 -1.31 -5.16
C CYS A 49 -7.79 -1.51 -6.60
N TYR A 50 -7.73 -0.43 -7.38
CA TYR A 50 -8.08 -0.47 -8.80
C TYR A 50 -6.82 -0.33 -9.66
N LEU A 51 -6.85 -0.98 -10.82
CA LEU A 51 -5.75 -0.93 -11.77
C LEU A 51 -5.77 0.40 -12.52
N ILE A 52 -4.64 1.10 -12.54
CA ILE A 52 -4.45 2.34 -13.29
C ILE A 52 -3.46 2.10 -14.42
N LYS A 53 -3.84 2.55 -15.62
CA LYS A 53 -2.98 2.63 -16.80
C LYS A 53 -2.63 4.10 -17.04
N PRO A 54 -1.42 4.57 -16.70
CA PRO A 54 -1.05 5.96 -16.94
C PRO A 54 -0.78 6.17 -18.42
N LYS A 55 -1.02 7.40 -18.88
CA LYS A 55 -0.76 7.81 -20.26
C LYS A 55 0.73 7.90 -20.55
N THR A 56 1.54 8.33 -19.57
CA THR A 56 2.98 8.51 -19.72
C THR A 56 3.66 8.31 -18.37
N ILE A 57 4.73 7.52 -18.33
CA ILE A 57 5.56 7.36 -17.14
C ILE A 57 6.90 8.00 -17.44
N GLN A 58 7.20 9.11 -16.78
CA GLN A 58 8.54 9.66 -16.83
C GLN A 58 9.44 8.77 -15.98
N GLY A 59 10.51 8.22 -16.57
CA GLY A 59 11.42 7.31 -15.86
C GLY A 59 12.34 8.00 -14.85
N ASN A 60 12.10 9.26 -14.51
CA ASN A 60 12.93 10.05 -13.60
C ASN A 60 12.13 10.44 -12.36
N ARG A 61 12.82 10.54 -11.22
CA ARG A 61 12.23 11.06 -9.98
C ARG A 61 12.21 12.59 -9.93
N ARG A 62 12.14 13.24 -11.09
CA ARG A 62 12.28 14.69 -11.25
C ARG A 62 11.06 15.24 -11.96
N LEU A 63 10.46 16.27 -11.38
CA LEU A 63 9.35 17.01 -11.98
C LEU A 63 9.71 18.50 -11.98
N GLY A 64 10.00 19.05 -13.15
CA GLY A 64 10.57 20.40 -13.26
C GLY A 64 11.93 20.49 -12.57
N ASP A 65 12.04 21.36 -11.57
CA ASP A 65 13.26 21.55 -10.76
C ASP A 65 13.23 20.83 -9.41
N LYS A 66 12.14 20.11 -9.12
CA LYS A 66 11.99 19.32 -7.90
C LYS A 66 12.36 17.87 -8.16
N CYS A 67 13.02 17.26 -7.17
CA CYS A 67 13.26 15.82 -7.17
C CYS A 67 12.59 15.18 -5.97
N TYR A 68 12.05 13.99 -6.20
CA TYR A 68 11.31 13.24 -5.20
C TYR A 68 12.03 11.92 -4.90
N GLU A 69 11.80 11.38 -3.71
CA GLU A 69 12.28 10.05 -3.36
C GLU A 69 11.58 8.96 -4.17
N LEU A 70 10.27 9.13 -4.39
CA LEU A 70 9.42 8.24 -5.17
C LEU A 70 9.24 8.74 -6.61
N LEU A 71 8.84 7.84 -7.51
CA LEU A 71 8.64 8.19 -8.91
C LEU A 71 7.34 8.98 -9.08
N PRO A 72 7.36 10.23 -9.57
CA PRO A 72 6.15 10.99 -9.86
C PRO A 72 5.42 10.38 -11.06
N ILE A 73 4.11 10.18 -10.94
CA ILE A 73 3.22 9.69 -11.99
C ILE A 73 1.99 10.59 -12.04
N GLU A 74 1.66 11.07 -13.23
CA GLU A 74 0.43 11.81 -13.46
C GLU A 74 -0.72 10.84 -13.77
N VAL A 75 -1.76 10.90 -12.95
CA VAL A 75 -2.95 10.05 -13.05
C VAL A 75 -4.18 10.95 -12.98
N ASN A 76 -5.00 10.97 -14.04
CA ASN A 76 -6.22 11.78 -14.09
C ASN A 76 -5.98 13.25 -13.68
N ASN A 77 -4.89 13.86 -14.18
CA ASN A 77 -4.49 15.23 -13.87
C ASN A 77 -4.10 15.47 -12.39
N GLN A 78 -3.86 14.40 -11.63
CA GLN A 78 -3.32 14.46 -10.27
C GLN A 78 -1.90 13.89 -10.24
N LEU A 79 -1.00 14.59 -9.55
CA LEU A 79 0.34 14.10 -9.29
C LEU A 79 0.29 13.10 -8.14
N MET A 80 0.68 11.87 -8.42
CA MET A 80 0.83 10.79 -7.45
C MET A 80 2.27 10.28 -7.50
N PHE A 81 2.64 9.45 -6.54
CA PHE A 81 3.99 8.88 -6.46
C PHE A 81 3.93 7.37 -6.34
N MET A 82 4.82 6.69 -7.05
CA MET A 82 4.87 5.24 -7.08
C MET A 82 5.93 4.69 -6.13
N THR A 83 5.53 3.71 -5.34
CA THR A 83 6.42 2.93 -4.48
C THR A 83 7.23 1.90 -5.30
N PRO A 84 8.50 1.64 -4.94
CA PRO A 84 9.40 0.83 -5.77
C PRO A 84 9.17 -0.69 -5.71
N LEU A 85 8.32 -1.18 -4.81
CA LEU A 85 8.14 -2.63 -4.58
C LEU A 85 6.77 -3.12 -5.03
N ASP A 86 5.72 -2.54 -4.46
CA ASP A 86 4.32 -2.87 -4.73
C ASP A 86 3.73 -2.06 -5.89
N HIS A 87 4.44 -1.03 -6.37
CA HIS A 87 3.97 -0.10 -7.39
C HIS A 87 2.60 0.50 -7.04
N ASP A 88 2.37 0.68 -5.75
CA ASP A 88 1.20 1.39 -5.23
C ASP A 88 1.39 2.89 -5.46
N LEU A 89 0.28 3.58 -5.70
CA LEU A 89 0.27 5.03 -5.81
C LEU A 89 -0.07 5.66 -4.46
N VAL A 90 0.80 6.57 -4.02
CA VAL A 90 0.63 7.38 -2.82
C VAL A 90 0.55 8.87 -3.19
N ALA A 91 -0.13 9.66 -2.36
CA ALA A 91 -0.35 11.08 -2.63
C ALA A 91 0.89 11.95 -2.34
N GLN A 92 1.87 11.44 -1.58
CA GLN A 92 2.99 12.23 -1.08
C GLN A 92 4.31 11.48 -1.24
N SER A 93 5.36 12.24 -1.50
CA SER A 93 6.76 11.79 -1.50
C SER A 93 7.61 12.87 -0.86
N LEU A 94 8.68 12.46 -0.17
CA LEU A 94 9.69 13.41 0.29
C LEU A 94 10.37 14.08 -0.91
N GLU A 95 10.56 15.39 -0.81
CA GLU A 95 11.33 16.20 -1.75
C GLU A 95 12.82 16.14 -1.35
N GLY A 96 13.69 15.91 -2.31
CA GLY A 96 15.13 15.78 -2.11
C GLY A 96 15.93 16.63 -3.09
N ARG A 97 17.25 16.69 -2.87
CA ARG A 97 18.14 17.39 -3.80
C ARG A 97 18.24 16.64 -5.12
N CYS A 98 18.05 17.36 -6.22
CA CYS A 98 18.31 16.81 -7.54
C CYS A 98 19.81 16.55 -7.74
N PRO A 99 20.22 15.36 -8.21
CA PRO A 99 21.60 15.18 -8.66
C PRO A 99 21.87 16.16 -9.82
N GLY A 100 23.05 16.80 -9.80
CA GLY A 100 23.39 17.92 -10.69
C GLY A 100 23.36 17.60 -12.20
N ARG A 101 23.29 16.32 -12.58
CA ARG A 101 23.08 15.90 -13.96
C ARG A 101 21.60 15.64 -14.21
N ARG A 102 20.99 16.38 -15.14
CA ARG A 102 19.65 16.06 -15.65
C ARG A 102 19.68 14.63 -16.24
N PRO A 103 18.89 13.68 -15.72
CA PRO A 103 18.79 12.36 -16.35
C PRO A 103 18.29 12.52 -17.78
N LYS A 104 18.86 11.78 -18.73
CA LYS A 104 18.31 11.70 -20.09
C LYS A 104 16.87 11.19 -19.97
N HIS A 105 15.94 11.87 -20.64
CA HIS A 105 14.52 11.52 -20.60
C HIS A 105 14.36 10.11 -21.16
N TYR A 106 14.14 9.12 -20.29
CA TYR A 106 13.96 7.74 -20.70
C TYR A 106 12.47 7.40 -20.60
N GLN A 107 11.80 7.39 -21.75
CA GLN A 107 10.43 6.93 -21.87
C GLN A 107 10.45 5.41 -22.07
N LYS A 108 9.97 4.65 -21.07
CA LYS A 108 9.73 3.22 -21.22
C LYS A 108 8.26 3.04 -21.60
N THR A 109 7.99 2.68 -22.86
CA THR A 109 6.68 2.28 -23.38
C THR A 109 6.34 0.83 -23.00
N LYS A 110 6.52 0.46 -21.73
CA LYS A 110 5.93 -0.77 -21.20
C LYS A 110 4.62 -0.42 -20.51
N PRO A 111 3.52 -1.17 -20.74
CA PRO A 111 2.30 -0.98 -19.97
C PRO A 111 2.58 -1.42 -18.53
N TRP A 112 2.72 -0.44 -17.64
CA TRP A 112 2.78 -0.70 -16.21
C TRP A 112 1.36 -0.60 -15.64
N ILE A 113 1.02 -1.57 -14.80
CA ILE A 113 -0.26 -1.62 -14.10
C ILE A 113 0.00 -1.20 -12.66
N PHE A 114 -0.57 -0.08 -12.24
CA PHE A 114 -0.44 0.42 -10.87
C PHE A 114 -1.70 0.12 -10.08
N LEU A 115 -1.53 -0.04 -8.78
CA LEU A 115 -2.64 -0.15 -7.86
C LEU A 115 -2.86 1.21 -7.19
N ALA A 116 -4.05 1.75 -7.38
CA ALA A 116 -4.51 2.91 -6.64
C ALA A 116 -5.57 2.50 -5.63
N THR A 117 -5.47 3.11 -4.46
CA THR A 117 -6.55 3.10 -3.49
C THR A 117 -7.55 4.21 -3.85
N THR A 118 -8.82 4.03 -3.53
CA THR A 118 -9.76 5.16 -3.47
C THR A 118 -9.45 5.98 -2.22
N THR A 119 -8.30 6.64 -2.20
CA THR A 119 -7.96 7.64 -1.21
C THR A 119 -8.52 8.98 -1.70
N LYS A 120 -9.84 9.14 -1.56
CA LYS A 120 -10.31 10.47 -1.12
C LYS A 120 -9.76 10.60 0.29
N GLN A 121 -8.61 11.25 0.39
CA GLN A 121 -7.98 11.58 1.64
C GLN A 121 -8.96 12.48 2.41
N TRP A 122 -9.70 11.82 3.31
CA TRP A 122 -10.54 12.33 4.38
C TRP A 122 -11.99 12.74 4.07
N TRP A 123 -12.83 12.42 5.06
CA TRP A 123 -14.23 12.80 5.27
C TRP A 123 -15.13 12.76 4.04
N PHE A 124 -15.74 11.60 3.78
CA PHE A 124 -17.19 11.52 3.57
C PHE A 124 -17.58 10.04 3.60
N SER A 125 -18.46 9.73 4.55
CA SER A 125 -19.16 8.47 4.68
C SER A 125 -19.73 8.03 3.33
N GLN A 126 -19.36 6.84 2.83
CA GLN A 126 -20.32 5.95 2.19
C GLN A 126 -19.83 4.50 2.29
N PRO A 127 -20.63 3.59 2.88
CA PRO A 127 -20.27 2.21 3.13
C PRO A 127 -20.54 1.40 1.87
N ARG A 128 -19.53 0.74 1.29
CA ARG A 128 -19.83 -0.37 0.37
C ARG A 128 -18.90 -1.55 0.62
N LYS A 129 -19.53 -2.56 1.24
CA LYS A 129 -19.06 -3.90 1.58
C LYS A 129 -17.75 -3.92 2.33
N ILE A 130 -17.88 -3.48 3.59
CA ILE A 130 -16.96 -3.72 4.67
C ILE A 130 -16.94 -5.24 4.89
N HIS A 131 -15.85 -5.90 4.50
CA HIS A 131 -15.48 -7.11 5.23
C HIS A 131 -14.72 -6.59 6.43
N ASP A 132 -15.41 -6.46 7.55
CA ASP A 132 -14.74 -6.32 8.84
C ASP A 132 -13.97 -7.63 9.00
N ILE A 133 -12.69 -7.60 8.62
CA ILE A 133 -11.75 -8.54 9.19
C ILE A 133 -11.47 -7.97 10.57
N ALA A 134 -12.46 -8.13 11.46
CA ALA A 134 -12.17 -8.26 12.87
C ALA A 134 -11.14 -9.37 12.92
N LEU A 135 -9.88 -8.99 13.12
CA LEU A 135 -8.90 -9.95 13.60
C LEU A 135 -9.43 -10.35 14.97
N LEU A 136 -10.26 -11.41 15.02
CA LEU A 136 -10.74 -12.04 16.24
C LEU A 136 -9.52 -12.62 16.95
N PHE A 137 -8.78 -11.76 17.64
CA PHE A 137 -7.67 -12.12 18.52
C PHE A 137 -8.12 -12.16 19.99
N GLN A 138 -9.43 -12.27 20.26
CA GLN A 138 -9.96 -12.29 21.61
C GLN A 138 -10.40 -13.67 22.15
N HIS A 139 -10.31 -14.77 21.41
CA HIS A 139 -10.58 -16.10 21.99
C HIS A 139 -9.44 -17.08 21.76
N SER A 140 -8.40 -16.99 22.59
CA SER A 140 -7.56 -18.15 22.93
C SER A 140 -6.82 -17.95 24.26
N TYR A 141 -7.54 -17.47 25.28
CA TYR A 141 -7.05 -17.46 26.67
C TYR A 141 -8.22 -17.70 27.64
N SER A 142 -8.83 -18.89 27.59
CA SER A 142 -9.76 -19.39 28.62
C SER A 142 -9.98 -20.89 28.41
N HIS A 143 -9.05 -21.71 28.89
CA HIS A 143 -9.27 -23.08 29.42
C HIS A 143 -7.90 -23.77 29.59
N ILE A 144 -7.16 -23.32 30.59
CA ILE A 144 -6.24 -24.19 31.35
C ILE A 144 -6.43 -23.78 32.82
N GLN A 145 -7.42 -24.39 33.45
CA GLN A 145 -7.43 -24.74 34.88
C GLN A 145 -7.95 -26.16 34.96
#